data_AF-A0A7V3JAB4-F1
#
_entry.id   AF-A0A7V3JAB4-F1
#
_cell.length_a   1.000
_cell.length_b   1.000
_cell.length_c   1.000
_cell.angle_alpha   90.00
_cell.angle_beta   90.00
_cell.angle_gamma   90.00
#
_symmetry.space_group_name_H-M   'P 1'
#
loop_
_entity.id
_entity.type
_entity.pdbx_description
1 polymer ?
#
loop_
_entity_poly.entity_id
_entity_poly.type
_entity_poly.pdbx_seq_one_letter_code
_entity_poly.pdbx_strand_id
1 'polypeptide(L)' 'KEEKEIKKENYYHKESAYGSFYRTLPLPVAVKSEKAQAEFEDGILKITIPKMAPAKKVKAIKVKAKKK' A
#
# COMPACT_ATOMS: atom_id res chain seq x y z
N LYS A 1 -18.43 -7.20 -1.29
CA LYS A 1 -19.88 -7.37 -1.48
C LYS A 1 -20.40 -6.02 -1.93
N GLU A 2 -20.60 -5.84 -3.23
CA GLU A 2 -21.03 -4.56 -3.81
C GLU A 2 -22.55 -4.64 -3.99
N GLU A 3 -23.27 -4.16 -3.00
CA GLU A 3 -24.71 -3.97 -3.10
C GLU A 3 -24.92 -2.70 -3.94
N LYS A 4 -25.27 -2.90 -5.22
CA LYS A 4 -25.52 -1.81 -6.17
C LYS A 4 -27.00 -1.82 -6.55
N GLU A 5 -27.81 -1.18 -5.72
CA GLU A 5 -29.10 -0.65 -6.17
C GLU A 5 -28.81 0.65 -6.94
N ILE A 6 -28.57 0.53 -8.25
CA ILE A 6 -28.39 1.69 -9.13
C ILE A 6 -29.78 2.06 -9.65
N LYS A 7 -30.38 3.11 -9.09
CA LYS A 7 -31.50 3.79 -9.74
C LYS A 7 -30.95 4.41 -11.02
N LYS A 8 -31.25 3.78 -12.15
CA LYS A 8 -30.82 4.18 -13.50
C LYS A 8 -31.51 5.48 -13.89
N GLU A 9 -30.93 6.62 -13.54
CA GLU A 9 -31.33 7.90 -14.11
C GLU A 9 -30.14 8.49 -14.89
N ASN A 10 -30.28 8.51 -16.22
CA ASN A 10 -29.60 9.40 -17.17
C ASN A 10 -28.13 9.15 -17.57
N TYR A 11 -27.78 7.94 -18.04
CA TYR A 11 -26.55 7.75 -18.83
C TYR A 11 -26.70 6.66 -19.91
N TYR A 12 -26.12 6.88 -21.09
CA TYR A 12 -26.01 5.87 -22.15
C TYR A 12 -24.84 4.89 -21.90
N HIS A 13 -23.71 5.39 -21.36
CA HIS A 13 -22.54 4.58 -21.00
C HIS A 13 -21.77 5.23 -19.83
N LYS A 14 -21.09 4.40 -19.00
CA LYS A 14 -20.29 4.85 -17.86
C LYS A 14 -18.99 4.06 -17.80
N GLU A 15 -17.87 4.72 -18.11
CA GLU A 15 -16.55 4.10 -18.17
C GLU A 15 -15.72 4.31 -16.90
N SER A 16 -16.08 5.32 -16.10
CA SER A 16 -15.42 5.61 -14.84
C SER A 16 -15.89 4.65 -13.74
N ALA A 17 -14.94 3.97 -13.11
CA ALA A 17 -15.18 3.19 -11.90
C ALA A 17 -15.69 4.09 -10.77
N TYR A 18 -16.69 3.63 -10.02
CA TYR A 18 -17.28 4.36 -8.92
C TYR A 18 -17.69 3.41 -7.80
N GLY A 19 -17.60 3.90 -6.56
CA GLY A 19 -17.88 3.15 -5.35
C GLY A 19 -16.76 3.30 -4.32
N SER A 20 -16.93 2.66 -3.17
CA SER A 20 -15.91 2.61 -2.13
C SER A 20 -14.74 1.71 -2.57
N PHE A 21 -13.51 2.14 -2.31
CA PHE A 21 -12.31 1.34 -2.55
C PHE A 21 -11.46 1.23 -1.29
N TYR A 22 -10.78 0.11 -1.12
CA TYR A 22 -9.75 -0.08 -0.11
C TYR A 22 -8.58 -0.85 -0.70
N ARG A 23 -7.36 -0.57 -0.23
CA ARG A 23 -6.15 -1.34 -0.57
C ARG A 23 -5.28 -1.52 0.66
N THR A 24 -4.64 -2.68 0.73
CA THR A 24 -3.62 -3.01 1.73
C THR A 24 -2.33 -3.31 1.00
N LEU A 25 -1.25 -2.60 1.35
CA LEU A 25 0.06 -2.77 0.73
C LEU A 25 1.08 -3.19 1.80
N PRO A 26 1.66 -4.40 1.72
CA PRO A 26 2.72 -4.80 2.65
C PRO A 26 4.00 -4.01 2.36
N LEU A 27 4.62 -3.46 3.40
CA LEU A 27 5.88 -2.73 3.28
C LEU A 27 7.07 -3.67 3.50
N PRO A 28 8.14 -3.59 2.70
CA PRO A 28 9.28 -4.49 2.81
C PRO A 28 10.20 -4.17 4.01
N VAL A 29 9.94 -3.07 4.72
CA VAL A 29 10.76 -2.58 5.82
C VAL A 29 9.89 -2.04 6.95
N ALA A 30 10.43 -2.04 8.16
CA ALA A 30 9.83 -1.36 9.29
C ALA A 30 9.81 0.17 9.06
N VAL A 31 8.72 0.82 9.44
CA VAL A 31 8.47 2.25 9.25
C VAL A 31 8.01 2.91 10.54
N LYS A 32 8.16 4.24 10.64
CA LYS A 32 7.63 5.04 11.75
C LYS A 32 6.23 5.53 11.40
N SER A 33 5.22 4.70 11.65
CA SER A 33 3.81 4.97 11.29
C SER A 33 3.29 6.30 11.87
N GLU A 34 3.69 6.66 13.08
CA GLU A 34 3.32 7.91 13.76
C GLU A 34 3.75 9.17 13.00
N LYS A 35 4.72 9.06 12.10
CA LYS A 35 5.26 10.17 11.29
C LYS A 35 4.80 10.11 9.83
N ALA A 36 3.77 9.34 9.53
CA ALA A 36 3.20 9.30 8.19
C ALA A 36 2.58 10.65 7.81
N GLN A 37 2.72 11.03 6.55
CA GLN A 37 2.14 12.23 5.95
C GLN A 37 1.38 11.83 4.69
N ALA A 38 0.29 12.54 4.39
CA ALA A 38 -0.52 12.30 3.21
C ALA A 38 -0.93 13.62 2.55
N GLU A 39 -0.88 13.64 1.22
CA GLU A 39 -1.23 14.78 0.36
C GLU A 39 -2.13 14.27 -0.77
N PHE A 40 -3.15 15.05 -1.15
CA PHE A 40 -4.03 14.73 -2.27
C PHE A 40 -4.12 15.92 -3.23
N GLU A 41 -3.56 15.73 -4.41
CA GLU A 41 -3.44 16.76 -5.45
C GLU A 41 -3.62 16.10 -6.82
N ASP A 42 -4.34 16.76 -7.73
CA ASP A 42 -4.60 16.29 -9.11
C ASP A 42 -5.12 14.85 -9.23
N GLY A 43 -5.94 14.42 -8.26
CA GLY A 43 -6.51 13.07 -8.24
C GLY A 43 -5.55 11.98 -7.76
N ILE A 44 -4.37 12.34 -7.24
CA ILE A 44 -3.36 11.41 -6.75
C ILE A 44 -3.22 11.53 -5.23
N LEU A 45 -3.41 10.42 -4.52
CA LEU A 45 -3.11 10.31 -3.09
C LEU A 45 -1.64 9.90 -2.91
N LYS A 46 -0.82 10.81 -2.40
CA LYS A 46 0.59 10.57 -2.07
C LYS A 46 0.74 10.34 -0.57
N ILE A 47 1.31 9.21 -0.19
CA ILE A 47 1.55 8.84 1.22
C ILE A 47 3.05 8.68 1.43
N THR A 48 3.61 9.48 2.35
CA THR A 48 5.04 9.46 2.70
C THR A 48 5.21 8.92 4.11
N ILE A 49 5.93 7.81 4.28
CA ILE A 49 6.17 7.19 5.58
C ILE A 49 7.68 7.01 5.80
N PRO A 50 8.28 7.64 6.82
CA PRO A 50 9.71 7.48 7.10
C PRO A 50 10.05 6.03 7.47
N LYS A 51 11.14 5.51 6.89
CA LYS A 51 11.71 4.22 7.30
C LYS A 51 12.19 4.29 8.75
N MET A 52 12.05 3.19 9.48
CA MET A 52 12.75 3.03 10.75
C MET A 52 14.26 2.99 10.47
N ALA A 53 15.08 3.45 11.43
CA ALA A 53 16.54 3.51 11.29
C ALA A 53 17.08 2.18 10.73
N PRO A 54 18.15 2.19 9.91
CA PRO A 54 18.55 1.03 9.12
C PRO A 54 18.65 -0.20 10.03
N ALA A 55 17.91 -1.25 9.68
CA ALA A 55 18.08 -2.56 10.28
C ALA A 55 19.58 -2.85 10.26
N LYS A 56 20.14 -3.15 11.45
CA LYS A 56 21.56 -3.41 11.67
C LYS A 56 22.14 -4.18 10.48
N LYS A 57 23.29 -3.70 9.97
CA LYS A 57 24.12 -4.30 8.92
C LYS A 57 23.86 -5.80 8.81
N VAL A 58 23.48 -6.26 7.61
CA VAL A 58 23.23 -7.66 7.27
C VAL A 58 24.27 -8.53 7.99
N LYS A 59 23.83 -9.31 8.99
CA LYS A 59 24.74 -10.24 9.68
C LYS A 59 25.06 -11.34 8.68
N ALA A 60 26.30 -11.38 8.20
CA ALA A 60 26.76 -12.46 7.34
C ALA A 60 26.61 -13.80 8.10
N ILE A 61 25.74 -14.67 7.59
CA ILE A 61 25.55 -16.01 8.16
C ILE A 61 26.58 -16.93 7.52
N LYS A 62 27.59 -17.34 8.30
CA LYS A 62 28.63 -18.26 7.84
C LYS A 62 28.06 -19.68 7.86
N VAL A 63 27.73 -20.22 6.69
CA VAL A 63 27.24 -21.60 6.54
C VAL A 63 28.41 -22.56 6.81
N LYS A 64 28.27 -23.43 7.84
CA LYS A 64 29.20 -24.53 8.09
C LYS A 64 28.63 -25.80 7.44
N ALA A 65 29.28 -26.29 6.39
CA ALA A 65 28.95 -27.58 5.80
C ALA A 65 29.62 -28.71 6.61
N LYS A 66 28.85 -29.69 7.08
CA LYS A 66 29.38 -30.98 7.56
C LYS A 66 29.71 -31.83 6.32
N LYS A 67 30.99 -32.17 6.13
CA LYS A 67 31.39 -33.20 5.16
C LYS A 67 30.99 -34.58 5.69
N LYS A 68 30.52 -35.44 4.78
CA LYS A 68 30.30 -36.87 4.99
C LYS A 68 31.59 -37.58 5.35
#